data_AF-A0A7Y1BLM8-F1
#
_entry.id   AF-A0A7Y1BLM8-F1
#
_cell.length_a   1.000
_cell.length_b   1.000
_cell.length_c   1.000
_cell.angle_alpha   90.00
_cell.angle_beta   90.00
_cell.angle_gamma   90.00
#
_symmetry.space_group_name_H-M   'P 1'
#
loop_
_entity.id
_entity.type
_entity.pdbx_description
1 polymer ?
#
loop_
_entity_poly.entity_id
_entity_poly.type
_entity_poly.pdbx_seq_one_letter_code
_entity_poly.pdbx_strand_id
1 'polypeptide(L)'
;MKKITSFVFAMAASMSAFAAPVVMDATTGQMIIKTTDTTLLTENVRINLSNGVQAGAAVDADEIGLSTCHTAGRKSSRQVAKVTCVAGATAQDPQICTQDDPIVMVTASGAVMNTATTGAGTVLPVYPNTDCNSANAASAAGTKLTQ
;
A
#
# COMPACT_ATOMS: atom_id res chain seq x y z
N MET A 1 45.10 -28.43 2.34
CA MET A 1 43.76 -28.21 1.76
C MET A 1 42.76 -28.16 2.92
N LYS A 2 42.09 -27.01 3.20
CA LYS A 2 40.94 -26.82 4.13
C LYS A 2 40.91 -25.38 4.71
N LYS A 3 40.69 -24.30 3.93
CA LYS A 3 40.49 -22.93 4.49
C LYS A 3 39.66 -21.95 3.61
N ILE A 4 38.66 -22.40 2.84
CA ILE A 4 37.86 -21.48 1.99
C ILE A 4 36.37 -21.82 2.07
N THR A 5 35.75 -21.72 3.25
CA THR A 5 34.31 -22.05 3.39
C THR A 5 33.52 -21.12 4.31
N SER A 6 34.13 -20.05 4.85
CA SER A 6 33.47 -19.18 5.83
C SER A 6 33.13 -17.77 5.33
N PHE A 7 33.27 -17.47 4.04
CA PHE A 7 33.03 -16.11 3.53
C PHE A 7 31.71 -15.91 2.75
N VAL A 8 30.88 -16.95 2.62
CA VAL A 8 29.67 -16.90 1.76
C VAL A 8 28.37 -16.65 2.55
N PHE A 9 28.39 -16.70 3.89
CA PHE A 9 27.18 -16.50 4.70
C PHE A 9 26.87 -15.05 5.10
N ALA A 10 27.77 -14.10 4.83
CA ALA A 10 27.56 -12.68 5.19
C ALA A 10 26.87 -11.85 4.08
N MET A 11 26.65 -12.43 2.90
CA MET A 11 26.13 -11.71 1.72
C MET A 11 24.67 -12.04 1.39
N ALA A 12 23.94 -12.69 2.31
CA ALA A 12 22.49 -12.92 2.19
C ALA A 12 21.65 -12.00 3.10
N ALA A 13 22.29 -11.14 3.91
CA ALA A 13 21.60 -10.19 4.77
C ALA A 13 21.41 -8.80 4.13
N SER A 14 21.85 -8.60 2.88
CA SER A 14 21.48 -7.43 2.08
C SER A 14 20.08 -7.57 1.48
N MET A 15 19.14 -8.08 2.28
CA MET A 15 17.73 -7.97 1.94
C MET A 15 17.37 -6.51 2.18
N SER A 16 17.09 -5.81 1.09
CA SER A 16 16.48 -4.48 1.03
C SER A 16 15.69 -4.18 2.30
N ALA A 17 16.21 -3.27 3.11
CA ALA A 17 15.50 -2.75 4.27
C ALA A 17 14.30 -1.96 3.75
N PHE A 18 13.15 -2.63 3.57
CA PHE A 18 11.89 -1.95 3.38
C PHE A 18 11.66 -1.07 4.61
N ALA A 19 11.38 0.22 4.38
CA ALA A 19 10.99 1.10 5.46
C ALA A 19 9.80 0.48 6.21
N ALA A 20 9.82 0.53 7.55
CA ALA A 20 8.72 -0.01 8.33
C ALA A 20 7.41 0.67 7.90
N PRO A 21 6.30 -0.07 7.80
CA PRO A 21 5.01 0.50 7.41
C PRO A 21 4.61 1.63 8.35
N VAL A 22 4.20 2.76 7.78
CA VAL A 22 3.69 3.90 8.54
C VAL A 22 2.22 3.65 8.82
N VAL A 23 1.83 3.71 10.09
CA VAL A 23 0.45 3.48 10.53
C VAL A 23 -0.12 4.74 11.16
N MET A 24 -1.45 4.87 11.13
CA MET A 24 -2.15 5.89 11.90
C MET A 24 -1.88 5.74 13.41
N ASP A 25 -1.58 6.86 14.08
CA ASP A 25 -1.63 6.98 15.53
C ASP A 25 -3.09 7.10 15.98
N ALA A 26 -3.57 6.05 16.65
CA ALA A 26 -4.93 5.96 17.16
C ALA A 26 -5.24 7.00 18.26
N THR A 27 -4.22 7.53 18.93
CA THR A 27 -4.36 8.53 19.99
C THR A 27 -4.68 9.90 19.42
N THR A 28 -3.99 10.26 18.33
CA THR A 28 -4.14 11.59 17.71
C THR A 28 -5.11 11.58 16.53
N GLY A 29 -5.47 10.41 15.99
CA GLY A 29 -6.25 10.29 14.76
C GLY A 29 -5.49 10.78 13.54
N GLN A 30 -4.16 10.69 13.57
CA GLN A 30 -3.28 11.24 12.53
C GLN A 30 -2.37 10.15 12.00
N MET A 31 -2.11 10.20 10.70
CA MET A 31 -1.01 9.48 10.07
C MET A 31 0.09 10.49 9.75
N ILE A 32 1.33 10.19 10.13
CA ILE A 32 2.48 11.06 9.90
C ILE A 32 3.54 10.24 9.18
N ILE A 33 3.91 10.67 7.96
CA ILE A 33 5.04 10.14 7.21
C ILE A 33 6.19 11.10 7.42
N LYS A 34 7.25 10.63 8.08
CA LYS A 34 8.41 11.44 8.41
C LYS A 34 9.45 11.36 7.30
N THR A 35 10.32 12.37 7.23
CA THR A 35 11.51 12.34 6.36
C THR A 35 12.51 11.25 6.77
N THR A 36 12.38 10.68 7.98
CA THR A 36 13.13 9.49 8.40
C THR A 36 12.59 8.20 7.80
N ASP A 37 11.34 8.21 7.35
CA ASP A 37 10.68 7.05 6.78
C ASP A 37 10.97 6.96 5.27
N THR A 38 11.35 8.08 4.64
CA THR A 38 11.69 8.15 3.21
C THR A 38 12.49 9.40 2.85
N THR A 39 13.41 9.26 1.88
CA THR A 39 14.13 10.37 1.26
C THR A 39 13.33 11.11 0.20
N LEU A 40 12.15 10.61 -0.17
CA LEU A 40 11.26 11.22 -1.18
C LEU A 40 10.57 12.49 -0.68
N LEU A 41 10.54 12.69 0.65
CA LEU A 41 9.89 13.84 1.27
C LEU A 41 10.93 14.85 1.77
N THR A 42 10.74 16.11 1.43
CA THR A 42 11.53 17.24 1.97
C THR A 42 11.05 17.68 3.35
N GLU A 43 9.84 17.30 3.74
CA GLU A 43 9.22 17.65 5.02
C GLU A 43 8.28 16.54 5.51
N ASN A 44 7.96 16.55 6.81
CA ASN A 44 7.03 15.58 7.37
C ASN A 44 5.61 15.84 6.85
N VAL A 45 4.97 14.80 6.31
CA VAL A 45 3.59 14.88 5.85
C VAL A 45 2.68 14.39 6.96
N ARG A 46 1.64 15.18 7.27
CA ARG A 46 0.63 14.84 8.27
C ARG A 46 -0.74 14.79 7.61
N ILE A 47 -1.44 13.68 7.82
CA ILE A 47 -2.81 13.47 7.36
C ILE A 47 -3.70 13.31 8.59
N ASN A 48 -4.62 14.27 8.78
CA ASN A 48 -5.66 14.19 9.80
C ASN A 48 -6.83 13.36 9.27
N LEU A 49 -7.32 12.42 10.06
CA LEU A 49 -8.37 11.49 9.65
C LEU A 49 -9.63 11.74 10.46
N SER A 50 -10.79 11.57 9.83
CA SER A 50 -12.06 11.61 10.53
C SER A 50 -12.24 10.37 11.41
N ASN A 51 -13.17 10.46 12.37
CA ASN A 51 -13.48 9.32 13.23
C ASN A 51 -13.92 8.11 12.40
N GLY A 52 -13.45 6.92 12.77
CA GLY A 52 -13.77 5.67 12.07
C GLY A 52 -12.95 5.44 10.79
N VAL A 53 -12.09 6.37 10.38
CA VAL A 53 -11.13 6.13 9.29
C VAL A 53 -9.83 5.58 9.85
N GLN A 54 -9.27 4.60 9.15
CA GLN A 54 -7.95 4.05 9.41
C GLN A 54 -7.10 4.29 8.17
N ALA A 55 -5.82 4.56 8.36
CA ALA A 55 -4.88 4.72 7.27
C ALA A 55 -3.55 4.04 7.58
N GLY A 56 -2.83 3.74 6.51
CA GLY A 56 -1.44 3.35 6.55
C GLY A 56 -0.74 3.76 5.26
N ALA A 57 0.58 3.90 5.33
CA ALA A 57 1.43 4.14 4.20
C ALA A 57 2.55 3.09 4.15
N ALA A 58 3.00 2.81 2.94
CA ALA A 58 4.21 2.06 2.67
C ALA A 58 5.10 2.92 1.78
N VAL A 59 6.41 2.73 1.88
CA VAL A 59 7.36 3.51 1.09
C VAL A 59 8.43 2.58 0.57
N ASP A 60 8.80 2.75 -0.69
CA ASP A 60 10.01 2.19 -1.27
C ASP A 60 10.98 3.29 -1.73
N ALA A 61 11.91 2.96 -2.62
CA ALA A 61 12.94 3.88 -3.09
C ALA A 61 12.39 4.98 -4.03
N ASP A 62 11.28 4.71 -4.71
CA ASP A 62 10.79 5.52 -5.84
C ASP A 62 9.38 6.08 -5.57
N GLU A 63 8.59 5.41 -4.73
CA GLU A 63 7.19 5.72 -4.51
C GLU A 63 6.72 5.62 -3.05
N ILE A 64 5.65 6.38 -2.76
CA ILE A 64 4.90 6.31 -1.51
C ILE A 64 3.51 5.75 -1.82
N GLY A 65 3.18 4.63 -1.20
CA GLY A 65 1.86 4.03 -1.21
C GLY A 65 1.03 4.51 -0.02
N LEU A 66 -0.23 4.82 -0.24
CA LEU A 66 -1.20 5.19 0.78
C LEU A 66 -2.40 4.26 0.70
N SER A 67 -2.97 3.93 1.85
CA SER A 67 -4.26 3.25 1.91
C SER A 67 -5.12 3.80 3.03
N THR A 68 -6.43 3.84 2.79
CA THR A 68 -7.43 4.23 3.79
C THR A 68 -8.62 3.28 3.76
N CYS A 69 -9.24 3.08 4.91
CA CYS A 69 -10.48 2.32 5.02
C CYS A 69 -11.36 2.89 6.14
N HIS A 70 -12.64 2.51 6.16
CA HIS A 70 -13.57 2.89 7.21
C HIS A 70 -13.97 1.68 8.07
N THR A 71 -13.91 1.81 9.40
CA THR A 71 -14.19 0.70 10.35
C THR A 71 -15.64 0.23 10.29
N ALA A 72 -16.58 1.14 10.01
CA ALA A 72 -17.98 0.83 9.75
C ALA A 72 -18.28 0.45 8.29
N GLY A 73 -17.25 0.32 7.44
CA GLY A 73 -17.41 -0.10 6.05
C GLY A 73 -17.98 -1.51 5.93
N ARG A 74 -18.65 -1.80 4.82
CA ARG A 74 -19.20 -3.14 4.56
C ARG A 74 -18.05 -4.16 4.47
N LYS A 75 -18.18 -5.26 5.24
CA LYS A 75 -17.22 -6.37 5.28
C LYS A 75 -17.73 -7.65 4.62
N SER A 76 -19.05 -7.77 4.51
CA SER A 76 -19.69 -8.95 3.92
C SER A 76 -19.35 -9.09 2.44
N SER A 77 -19.40 -10.34 1.97
CA SER A 77 -19.21 -10.68 0.57
C SER A 77 -20.18 -9.90 -0.33
N ARG A 78 -19.67 -9.45 -1.48
CA ARG A 78 -20.38 -8.63 -2.46
C ARG A 78 -19.79 -8.81 -3.85
N GLN A 79 -20.60 -8.59 -4.87
CA GLN A 79 -20.13 -8.51 -6.25
C GLN A 79 -19.59 -7.11 -6.51
N VAL A 80 -18.38 -7.02 -7.06
CA VAL A 80 -17.76 -5.78 -7.49
C VAL A 80 -17.28 -5.93 -8.92
N ALA A 81 -17.24 -4.83 -9.67
CA ALA A 81 -16.66 -4.86 -11.01
C ALA A 81 -15.17 -5.14 -10.92
N LYS A 82 -14.69 -6.07 -11.74
CA LYS A 82 -13.26 -6.32 -11.90
C LYS A 82 -12.62 -5.13 -12.60
N VAL A 83 -11.55 -4.64 -12.00
CA VAL A 83 -10.70 -3.59 -12.57
C VAL A 83 -9.39 -4.25 -12.98
N THR A 84 -9.00 -4.04 -14.24
CA THR A 84 -7.71 -4.47 -14.77
C THR A 84 -6.84 -3.25 -14.92
N CYS A 85 -5.62 -3.34 -14.38
CA CYS A 85 -4.64 -2.27 -14.46
C CYS A 85 -3.52 -2.68 -15.41
N VAL A 86 -3.12 -1.75 -16.27
CA VAL A 86 -1.99 -1.91 -17.18
C VAL A 86 -0.94 -0.88 -16.78
N ALA A 87 0.31 -1.33 -16.65
CA ALA A 87 1.43 -0.43 -16.42
C ALA A 87 1.50 0.61 -17.54
N GLY A 88 1.91 1.83 -17.17
CA GLY A 88 2.22 2.85 -18.17
C GLY A 88 3.33 2.39 -19.13
N ALA A 89 3.45 3.04 -20.29
CA ALA A 89 4.45 2.66 -21.30
C ALA A 89 5.89 2.85 -20.80
N THR A 90 6.08 3.76 -19.84
CA THR A 90 7.32 4.01 -19.12
C THR A 90 7.09 3.94 -17.61
N ALA A 91 8.17 3.85 -16.82
CA ALA A 91 8.09 3.87 -15.36
C ALA A 91 7.51 5.19 -14.79
N GLN A 92 7.50 6.25 -15.59
CA GLN A 92 6.96 7.56 -15.24
C GLN A 92 5.50 7.73 -15.67
N ASP A 93 4.97 6.83 -16.49
CA ASP A 93 3.60 6.89 -16.93
C ASP A 93 2.66 6.30 -15.87
N PRO A 94 1.55 6.98 -15.53
CA PRO A 94 0.64 6.49 -14.52
C PRO A 94 0.02 5.16 -14.97
N GLN A 95 -0.13 4.24 -14.02
CA GLN A 95 -0.89 3.02 -14.26
C GLN A 95 -2.34 3.38 -14.64
N ILE A 96 -2.80 2.82 -15.76
CA ILE A 96 -4.16 3.01 -16.26
C ILE A 96 -4.98 1.81 -15.83
N CYS A 97 -6.02 2.08 -15.04
CA CYS A 97 -6.92 1.05 -14.55
C CYS A 97 -8.30 1.25 -15.16
N THR A 98 -8.78 0.23 -15.86
CA THR A 98 -10.09 0.24 -16.51
C THR A 98 -10.93 -0.90 -15.99
N GLN A 99 -12.24 -0.66 -15.94
CA GLN A 99 -13.21 -1.72 -15.76
C GLN A 99 -13.24 -2.59 -17.03
N ASP A 100 -13.33 -3.90 -16.87
CA ASP A 100 -13.46 -4.81 -18.01
C ASP A 100 -14.75 -4.47 -18.81
N ASP A 101 -14.66 -4.51 -20.14
CA ASP A 101 -15.81 -4.37 -21.07
C ASP A 101 -15.86 -5.59 -21.99
N PRO A 102 -16.88 -6.47 -21.87
CA PRO A 102 -18.06 -6.35 -20.99
C PRO A 102 -17.73 -6.48 -19.50
N ILE A 103 -18.58 -5.87 -18.65
CA ILE A 103 -18.39 -5.84 -17.19
C ILE A 103 -18.31 -7.26 -16.62
N VAL A 104 -17.15 -7.61 -16.09
CA VAL A 104 -16.94 -8.85 -15.32
C VAL A 104 -17.11 -8.54 -13.83
N MET A 105 -18.01 -9.25 -13.16
CA MET A 105 -18.20 -9.14 -11.72
C MET A 105 -17.38 -10.21 -10.99
N VAL A 106 -16.74 -9.82 -9.89
CA VAL A 106 -16.00 -10.73 -9.00
C VAL A 106 -16.53 -10.62 -7.57
N THR A 107 -16.46 -11.74 -6.86
CA THR A 107 -16.83 -11.79 -5.44
C THR A 107 -15.68 -11.22 -4.62
N ALA A 108 -15.96 -10.17 -3.84
CA ALA A 108 -15.02 -9.54 -2.93
C ALA A 108 -15.56 -9.56 -1.50
N SER A 109 -14.67 -9.74 -0.52
CA SER A 109 -14.98 -9.74 0.91
C SER A 109 -13.96 -8.92 1.70
N GLY A 110 -14.29 -8.60 2.95
CA GLY A 110 -13.52 -7.71 3.79
C GLY A 110 -13.84 -6.24 3.55
N ALA A 111 -13.18 -5.38 4.34
CA ALA A 111 -13.29 -3.94 4.21
C ALA A 111 -12.74 -3.46 2.86
N VAL A 112 -13.35 -2.41 2.31
CA VAL A 112 -12.74 -1.69 1.17
C VAL A 112 -11.57 -0.89 1.70
N MET A 113 -10.40 -1.07 1.09
CA MET A 113 -9.24 -0.21 1.33
C MET A 113 -8.96 0.55 0.04
N ASN A 114 -9.15 1.86 0.06
CA ASN A 114 -8.82 2.71 -1.09
C ASN A 114 -7.31 2.95 -1.06
N THR A 115 -6.62 2.55 -2.11
CA THR A 115 -5.16 2.62 -2.24
C THR A 115 -4.76 3.57 -3.37
N ALA A 116 -3.62 4.23 -3.21
CA ALA A 116 -2.99 5.07 -4.23
C ALA A 116 -1.47 5.04 -4.04
N THR A 117 -0.71 5.37 -5.08
CA THR A 117 0.74 5.61 -4.95
C THR A 117 1.12 6.93 -5.60
N THR A 118 2.32 7.42 -5.31
CA THR A 118 2.85 8.62 -5.98
C THR A 118 3.25 8.35 -7.43
N GLY A 119 3.51 7.11 -7.84
CA GLY A 119 3.75 6.76 -9.25
C GLY A 119 2.47 6.46 -10.02
N ALA A 120 1.45 5.91 -9.38
CA ALA A 120 0.14 5.66 -9.97
C ALA A 120 -0.90 6.67 -9.46
N GLY A 121 -1.22 7.67 -10.29
CA GLY A 121 -2.19 8.74 -9.96
C GLY A 121 -3.65 8.30 -9.79
N THR A 122 -3.94 7.00 -9.80
CA THR A 122 -5.30 6.46 -9.71
C THR A 122 -5.56 5.86 -8.33
N VAL A 123 -6.65 6.28 -7.68
CA VAL A 123 -7.14 5.67 -6.44
C VAL A 123 -7.95 4.42 -6.77
N LEU A 124 -7.58 3.27 -6.21
CA LEU A 124 -8.26 2.00 -6.44
C LEU A 124 -8.75 1.33 -5.16
N PRO A 125 -9.98 0.80 -5.14
CA PRO A 125 -10.43 -0.02 -4.04
C PRO A 125 -9.80 -1.41 -4.13
N VAL A 126 -9.16 -1.84 -3.04
CA VAL A 126 -8.75 -3.23 -2.83
C VAL A 126 -9.54 -3.87 -1.70
N TYR A 127 -9.68 -5.19 -1.78
CA TYR A 127 -10.53 -5.99 -0.89
C TYR A 127 -9.71 -7.12 -0.29
N PRO A 128 -8.86 -6.84 0.71
CA PRO A 128 -7.87 -7.80 1.21
C PRO A 128 -8.48 -8.94 2.05
N ASN A 129 -9.80 -9.09 2.09
CA ASN A 129 -10.49 -10.05 2.95
C ASN A 129 -10.16 -9.90 4.45
N THR A 130 -9.90 -8.66 4.89
CA THR A 130 -9.58 -8.35 6.28
C THR A 130 -10.43 -7.19 6.82
N ASP A 131 -10.39 -7.01 8.13
CA ASP A 131 -10.97 -5.85 8.81
C ASP A 131 -10.20 -4.56 8.52
N CYS A 132 -10.91 -3.44 8.62
CA CYS A 132 -10.29 -2.13 8.55
C CYS A 132 -9.55 -1.80 9.86
N ASN A 133 -8.22 -1.78 9.81
CA ASN A 133 -7.32 -1.25 10.83
C ASN A 133 -6.08 -0.66 10.16
N SER A 134 -5.28 0.11 10.89
CA SER A 134 -4.11 0.82 10.35
C SER A 134 -3.02 -0.11 9.81
N ALA A 135 -2.81 -1.28 10.44
CA ALA A 135 -1.84 -2.26 9.97
C ALA A 135 -2.24 -2.87 8.62
N ASN A 136 -3.51 -3.26 8.46
CA ASN A 136 -4.02 -3.81 7.22
C ASN A 136 -4.05 -2.74 6.11
N ALA A 137 -4.36 -1.49 6.45
CA ALA A 137 -4.23 -0.37 5.51
C ALA A 137 -2.78 -0.21 5.04
N ALA A 138 -1.79 -0.25 5.94
CA ALA A 138 -0.39 -0.17 5.54
C ALA A 138 0.05 -1.36 4.66
N SER A 139 -0.42 -2.58 4.95
CA SER A 139 -0.19 -3.75 4.08
C SER A 139 -0.83 -3.61 2.70
N ALA A 140 -2.03 -3.04 2.62
CA ALA A 140 -2.69 -2.75 1.35
C ALA A 140 -1.94 -1.67 0.54
N ALA A 141 -1.41 -0.64 1.22
CA ALA A 141 -0.53 0.36 0.61
C ALA A 141 0.74 -0.30 0.04
N GLY A 142 1.38 -1.20 0.79
CA GLY A 142 2.57 -1.93 0.34
C GLY A 142 2.30 -2.86 -0.83
N THR A 143 1.14 -3.51 -0.87
CA THR A 143 0.72 -4.33 -2.01
C THR A 143 0.59 -3.46 -3.27
N LYS A 144 0.07 -2.24 -3.13
CA LYS A 144 -0.12 -1.32 -4.26
C LYS A 144 1.21 -0.84 -4.87
N LEU A 145 2.26 -0.69 -4.06
CA LEU A 145 3.61 -0.35 -4.57
C LEU A 145 4.20 -1.42 -5.51
N THR A 146 3.76 -2.68 -5.38
CA THR A 146 4.29 -3.80 -6.18
C THR A 146 3.50 -4.08 -7.47
N GLN A 147 2.48 -3.28 -7.80
CA GLN A 147 1.54 -3.49 -8.92
C GLN A 147 1.64 -2.43 -10.00
#